data_AF-A0A1G8C2J0-F1
#
_entry.id   AF-A0A1G8C2J0-F1
#
_cell.length_a   1.000
_cell.length_b   1.000
_cell.length_c   1.000
_cell.angle_alpha   90.00
_cell.angle_beta   90.00
_cell.angle_gamma   90.00
#
_symmetry.space_group_name_H-M   'P 1'
#
loop_
_entity.id
_entity.type
_entity.pdbx_description
1 polymer ?
#
loop_
_entity_poly.entity_id
_entity_poly.type
_entity_poly.pdbx_seq_one_letter_code
_entity_poly.pdbx_strand_id
1 'polypeptide(L)'
;MNYQTNQAIYIDTSFLLWLNKQSDGHQEEWMLDGFLFVLKKLTLHQQIRLDRDGHLHRRFWKGMEQVFQRQLLTKSKKPKDVFYYQFIEMIAVKEGWIKKGSHYASITYHGREFLDLPRRTQWNHILRYIWPEK
;
A
#
# COMPACT_ATOMS: atom_id res chain seq x y z
N MET A 1 5.84 6.70 28.39
CA MET A 1 5.06 5.45 28.40
C MET A 1 4.83 5.06 26.95
N ASN A 2 5.57 4.07 26.45
CA ASN A 2 5.56 3.65 25.05
C ASN A 2 4.41 2.67 24.81
N TYR A 3 3.36 3.12 24.12
CA TYR A 3 2.39 2.21 23.52
C TYR A 3 2.95 1.74 22.17
N GLN A 4 3.81 0.73 22.20
CA GLN A 4 4.02 -0.10 21.02
C GLN A 4 2.80 -1.01 20.89
N THR A 5 1.77 -0.51 20.21
CA THR A 5 0.66 -1.35 19.76
C THR A 5 1.22 -2.29 18.71
N ASN A 6 1.60 -3.49 19.14
CA ASN A 6 1.92 -4.59 18.23
C ASN A 6 0.62 -5.00 17.54
N GLN A 7 0.21 -4.24 16.52
CA GLN A 7 -0.93 -4.59 15.67
C GLN A 7 -0.51 -5.80 14.84
N ALA A 8 -0.90 -6.98 15.32
CA ALA A 8 -0.97 -8.18 14.51
C ALA A 8 -1.70 -7.81 13.21
N ILE A 9 -1.06 -8.06 12.08
CA ILE A 9 -1.72 -7.86 10.78
C ILE A 9 -2.72 -9.00 10.68
N TYR A 10 -3.97 -8.68 10.96
CA TYR A 10 -5.08 -9.57 10.65
C TYR A 10 -5.29 -9.45 9.14
N ILE A 11 -4.72 -10.40 8.40
CA ILE A 11 -5.11 -10.60 7.01
C ILE A 11 -6.54 -11.13 7.06
N ASP A 12 -7.52 -10.24 6.88
CA ASP A 12 -8.91 -10.62 6.80
C ASP A 12 -9.09 -11.62 5.64
N THR A 13 -9.92 -12.64 5.83
CA THR A 13 -10.30 -13.61 4.81
C THR A 13 -10.76 -12.91 3.52
N SER A 14 -11.34 -11.71 3.63
CA SER A 14 -11.70 -10.85 2.49
C SER A 14 -10.50 -10.49 1.58
N PHE A 15 -9.30 -10.28 2.13
CA PHE A 15 -8.10 -9.99 1.34
C PHE A 15 -7.60 -11.23 0.60
N LEU A 16 -7.54 -12.38 1.26
CA LEU A 16 -7.16 -13.65 0.62
C LEU A 16 -8.14 -14.03 -0.49
N LEU A 17 -9.44 -13.88 -0.25
CA LEU A 17 -10.48 -14.08 -1.26
C LEU A 17 -10.34 -13.10 -2.43
N TRP A 18 -9.93 -11.86 -2.15
CA TRP A 18 -9.67 -10.88 -3.20
C TRP A 18 -8.43 -11.24 -4.01
N LEU A 19 -7.33 -11.69 -3.38
CA LEU A 19 -6.12 -12.16 -4.07
C LEU A 19 -6.40 -13.35 -4.98
N ASN A 20 -7.17 -14.34 -4.51
CA ASN A 20 -7.53 -15.51 -5.29
C ASN A 20 -8.40 -15.16 -6.52
N LYS A 21 -9.08 -14.00 -6.52
CA LYS A 21 -9.81 -13.50 -7.69
C LYS A 21 -8.89 -12.79 -8.70
N GLN A 22 -7.63 -12.56 -8.38
CA GLN A 22 -6.64 -11.91 -9.24
C GLN A 22 -5.64 -12.90 -9.87
N SER A 23 -5.65 -14.18 -9.47
CA SER A 23 -4.64 -15.18 -9.86
C SER A 23 -4.74 -15.69 -11.31
N ASP A 24 -5.71 -15.25 -12.09
CA ASP A 24 -5.84 -15.60 -13.52
C ASP A 24 -4.90 -14.76 -14.44
N GLY A 25 -4.08 -13.86 -13.88
CA GLY A 25 -3.17 -12.98 -14.63
C GLY A 25 -1.69 -13.28 -14.39
N HIS A 26 -0.94 -13.50 -15.47
CA HIS A 26 0.49 -13.90 -15.55
C HIS A 26 1.56 -13.00 -14.88
N GLN A 27 1.23 -12.07 -13.98
CA GLN A 27 2.22 -11.25 -13.30
C GLN A 27 2.19 -11.48 -11.79
N GLU A 28 2.99 -12.40 -11.27
CA GLU A 28 3.06 -12.72 -9.83
C GLU A 28 3.36 -11.48 -8.95
N GLU A 29 4.02 -10.46 -9.50
CA GLU A 29 4.50 -9.29 -8.76
C GLU A 29 3.63 -8.03 -8.89
N TRP A 30 2.41 -8.12 -9.45
CA TRP A 30 1.54 -6.95 -9.67
C TRP A 30 1.28 -6.15 -8.37
N MET A 31 1.34 -6.82 -7.21
CA MET A 31 1.20 -6.19 -5.92
C MET A 31 2.41 -5.34 -5.54
N LEU A 32 3.64 -5.82 -5.82
CA LEU A 32 4.86 -5.05 -5.64
C LEU A 32 4.79 -3.75 -6.44
N ASP A 33 4.29 -3.81 -7.66
CA ASP A 33 4.17 -2.63 -8.51
C ASP A 33 3.24 -1.56 -7.89
N GLY A 34 2.21 -1.98 -7.14
CA GLY A 34 1.40 -1.08 -6.31
C GLY A 34 2.21 -0.35 -5.24
N PHE A 35 3.00 -1.08 -4.45
CA PHE A 35 3.88 -0.49 -3.45
C PHE A 35 4.88 0.48 -4.07
N LEU A 36 5.55 0.05 -5.15
CA LEU A 36 6.53 0.86 -5.86
C LEU A 36 5.89 2.13 -6.44
N PHE A 37 4.69 2.04 -7.00
CA PHE A 37 3.96 3.21 -7.47
C PHE A 37 3.75 4.21 -6.34
N VAL A 38 3.29 3.74 -5.18
CA VAL A 38 3.00 4.62 -4.04
C VAL A 38 4.26 5.32 -3.55
N LEU A 39 5.31 4.57 -3.30
CA LEU A 39 6.56 5.10 -2.77
C LEU A 39 7.25 6.03 -3.78
N LYS A 40 7.35 5.64 -5.06
CA LYS A 40 7.94 6.50 -6.11
C LYS A 40 7.17 7.80 -6.28
N LYS A 41 5.84 7.75 -6.21
CA LYS A 41 4.99 8.94 -6.34
C LYS A 41 5.11 9.87 -5.13
N LEU A 42 5.22 9.32 -3.92
CA LEU A 42 5.55 10.10 -2.72
C LEU A 42 6.95 10.70 -2.77
N THR A 43 7.93 9.99 -3.34
CA THR A 43 9.28 10.52 -3.59
C THR A 43 9.25 11.72 -4.53
N LEU A 44 8.49 11.63 -5.62
CA LEU A 44 8.38 12.69 -6.63
C LEU A 44 7.67 13.93 -6.12
N HIS A 45 6.50 13.76 -5.48
CA HIS A 45 5.67 14.88 -5.05
C HIS A 45 6.00 15.39 -3.64
N GLN A 46 6.85 14.67 -2.89
CA GLN A 46 7.23 14.91 -1.49
C GLN A 46 6.09 14.76 -0.48
N GLN A 47 4.90 15.26 -0.81
CA GLN A 47 3.70 15.21 0.00
C GLN A 47 2.49 14.84 -0.86
N ILE A 48 1.70 13.88 -0.38
CA ILE A 48 0.40 13.52 -0.97
C ILE A 48 -0.69 13.78 0.07
N ARG A 49 -1.74 14.48 -0.35
CA ARG A 49 -2.88 14.83 0.51
C ARG A 49 -3.60 13.59 1.03
N LEU A 50 -4.00 13.65 2.30
CA LEU A 50 -4.90 12.70 2.94
C LEU A 50 -6.37 13.12 2.80
N ASP A 51 -7.26 12.14 2.80
CA ASP A 51 -8.70 12.38 2.95
C ASP A 51 -9.09 12.54 4.43
N ARG A 52 -10.39 12.74 4.69
CA ARG A 52 -10.92 12.93 6.05
C ARG A 52 -10.79 11.70 6.93
N ASP A 53 -10.61 10.53 6.33
CA ASP A 53 -10.45 9.25 7.03
C ASP A 53 -8.94 8.94 7.25
N GLY A 54 -8.01 9.84 6.88
CA GLY A 54 -6.57 9.66 7.06
C GLY A 54 -5.92 8.73 6.02
N HIS A 55 -6.59 8.47 4.90
CA HIS A 55 -6.08 7.68 3.79
C HIS A 55 -5.54 8.56 2.67
N LEU A 56 -4.68 8.02 1.80
CA LEU A 56 -4.25 8.75 0.60
C LEU A 56 -5.48 9.15 -0.22
N HIS A 57 -5.55 10.43 -0.59
CA HIS A 57 -6.74 11.00 -1.19
C HIS A 57 -7.16 10.26 -2.47
N ARG A 58 -8.46 10.11 -2.71
CA ARG A 58 -9.04 9.43 -3.90
C ARG A 58 -8.35 9.73 -5.23
N ARG A 59 -7.98 11.00 -5.47
CA ARG A 59 -7.28 11.43 -6.71
C ARG A 59 -5.95 10.71 -6.91
N PHE A 60 -5.22 10.42 -5.84
CA PHE A 60 -3.97 9.68 -5.89
C PHE A 60 -4.20 8.26 -6.43
N TRP A 61 -5.15 7.54 -5.84
CA TRP A 61 -5.51 6.17 -6.23
C TRP A 61 -6.06 6.07 -7.64
N LYS A 62 -6.89 7.03 -8.06
CA LYS A 62 -7.33 7.12 -9.47
C LYS A 62 -6.16 7.21 -10.46
N GLY A 63 -5.09 7.92 -10.08
CA GLY A 63 -3.88 7.97 -10.90
C GLY A 63 -3.17 6.61 -10.98
N MET A 64 -3.17 5.83 -9.89
CA MET A 64 -2.63 4.47 -9.89
C MET A 64 -3.47 3.53 -10.76
N GLU A 65 -4.79 3.59 -10.60
CA GLU A 65 -5.76 2.84 -11.37
C GLU A 65 -5.63 3.04 -12.88
N GLN A 66 -5.41 4.29 -13.31
CA GLN A 66 -5.16 4.61 -14.72
C GLN A 66 -3.89 3.93 -15.25
N VAL A 67 -2.81 3.94 -14.48
CA VAL A 67 -1.53 3.32 -14.88
C VAL A 67 -1.64 1.80 -14.97
N PHE A 68 -2.35 1.17 -14.03
CA PHE A 68 -2.52 -0.29 -14.00
C PHE A 68 -3.78 -0.79 -14.70
N GLN A 69 -4.53 0.09 -15.39
CA GLN A 69 -5.78 -0.23 -16.07
C GLN A 69 -6.81 -0.96 -15.18
N ARG A 70 -6.94 -0.54 -13.91
CA ARG A 70 -7.86 -1.10 -12.91
C ARG A 70 -8.96 -0.09 -12.56
N GLN A 71 -10.13 -0.57 -12.14
CA GLN A 71 -11.26 0.28 -11.72
C GLN A 71 -11.88 -0.25 -10.40
N LEU A 72 -11.18 -0.06 -9.29
CA LEU A 72 -11.62 -0.45 -7.95
C LEU A 72 -12.49 0.64 -7.29
N LEU A 73 -12.21 1.92 -7.58
CA LEU A 73 -12.96 3.08 -7.07
C LEU A 73 -14.17 3.44 -7.95
N THR A 74 -15.37 3.22 -7.42
CA THR A 74 -16.62 3.74 -7.99
C THR A 74 -17.00 5.09 -7.38
N LYS A 75 -18.06 5.76 -7.86
CA LYS A 75 -18.56 7.03 -7.28
C LYS A 75 -18.88 6.90 -5.78
N SER A 76 -19.36 5.73 -5.35
CA SER A 76 -19.76 5.46 -3.97
C SER A 76 -18.63 4.93 -3.08
N LYS A 77 -17.65 4.20 -3.64
CA LYS A 77 -16.53 3.64 -2.87
C LYS A 77 -15.46 4.69 -2.55
N LYS A 78 -15.06 4.79 -1.28
CA LYS A 78 -13.93 5.59 -0.80
C LYS A 78 -12.65 4.75 -0.80
N PRO A 79 -11.45 5.38 -0.70
CA PRO A 79 -10.20 4.65 -0.58
C PRO A 79 -10.19 3.62 0.56
N LYS A 80 -10.77 3.99 1.72
CA LYS A 80 -10.93 3.09 2.85
C LYS A 80 -11.84 1.89 2.59
N ASP A 81 -12.61 1.85 1.51
CA ASP A 81 -13.48 0.70 1.19
C ASP A 81 -12.78 -0.28 0.24
N VAL A 82 -11.53 0.00 -0.15
CA VAL A 82 -10.75 -0.81 -1.09
C VAL A 82 -9.59 -1.47 -0.33
N PHE A 83 -9.73 -2.77 -0.07
CA PHE A 83 -8.75 -3.56 0.66
C PHE A 83 -7.33 -3.42 0.12
N TYR A 84 -7.15 -3.40 -1.20
CA TYR A 84 -5.83 -3.25 -1.81
C TYR A 84 -5.11 -1.97 -1.36
N TYR A 85 -5.85 -0.87 -1.23
CA TYR A 85 -5.27 0.42 -0.83
C TYR A 85 -4.97 0.44 0.66
N GLN A 86 -5.89 -0.08 1.46
CA GLN A 86 -5.67 -0.24 2.90
C GLN A 86 -4.43 -1.09 3.17
N PHE A 87 -4.27 -2.20 2.45
CA PHE A 87 -3.14 -3.11 2.59
C PHE A 87 -1.81 -2.41 2.29
N ILE A 88 -1.72 -1.69 1.16
CA ILE A 88 -0.52 -0.91 0.81
C ILE A 88 -0.21 0.15 1.88
N GLU A 89 -1.21 0.95 2.26
CA GLU A 89 -1.00 2.03 3.24
C GLU A 89 -0.61 1.49 4.61
N MET A 90 -1.26 0.41 5.06
CA MET A 90 -0.99 -0.22 6.35
C MET A 90 0.45 -0.71 6.43
N ILE A 91 0.91 -1.49 5.44
CA ILE A 91 2.27 -2.01 5.43
C ILE A 91 3.28 -0.88 5.30
N ALA A 92 3.03 0.09 4.41
CA ALA A 92 3.93 1.23 4.24
C ALA A 92 4.06 2.09 5.51
N VAL A 93 3.00 2.21 6.31
CA VAL A 93 3.06 2.88 7.62
C VAL A 93 3.77 2.00 8.65
N LYS A 94 3.45 0.70 8.72
CA LYS A 94 4.02 -0.24 9.69
C LYS A 94 5.54 -0.37 9.54
N GLU A 95 6.01 -0.51 8.30
CA GLU A 95 7.42 -0.57 7.94
C GLU A 95 8.13 0.80 8.04
N GLY A 96 7.38 1.85 8.38
CA GLY A 96 7.91 3.19 8.47
C GLY A 96 8.35 3.74 7.12
N TRP A 97 7.93 3.18 5.98
CA TRP A 97 8.25 3.68 4.65
C TRP A 97 7.58 5.02 4.35
N ILE A 98 6.40 5.24 4.92
CA ILE A 98 5.68 6.50 4.84
C ILE A 98 5.30 6.98 6.24
N LYS A 99 5.25 8.29 6.41
CA LYS A 99 4.67 8.94 7.59
C LYS A 99 3.42 9.70 7.18
N LYS A 100 2.38 9.65 8.03
CA LYS A 100 1.15 10.41 7.86
C LYS A 100 1.07 11.50 8.93
N GLY A 101 0.93 12.75 8.49
CA GLY A 101 0.54 13.88 9.34
C GLY A 101 -0.97 14.06 9.35
N SER A 102 -1.44 15.24 9.76
CA SER A 102 -2.86 15.57 9.80
C SER A 102 -3.50 15.72 8.41
N HIS A 103 -2.73 16.19 7.42
CA HIS A 103 -3.25 16.52 6.08
C HIS A 103 -2.50 15.87 4.93
N TYR A 104 -1.29 15.37 5.17
CA TYR A 104 -0.38 14.87 4.14
C TYR A 104 0.36 13.62 4.59
N ALA A 105 0.64 12.73 3.65
CA ALA A 105 1.62 11.67 3.76
C ALA A 105 2.90 12.03 3.01
N SER A 106 4.03 11.56 3.51
CA SER A 106 5.35 11.74 2.87
C SER A 106 6.17 10.47 3.03
N ILE A 107 7.05 10.20 2.06
CA ILE A 107 8.04 9.12 2.19
C ILE A 107 9.06 9.45 3.28
N THR A 108 9.53 8.43 3.99
CA THR A 108 10.60 8.55 4.99
C THR A 108 11.97 8.20 4.40
N TYR A 109 13.00 8.17 5.24
CA TYR A 109 14.29 7.61 4.88
C TYR A 109 14.20 6.11 4.58
N HIS A 110 13.59 5.31 5.47
CA HIS A 110 13.40 3.87 5.27
C HIS A 110 12.60 3.52 4.02
N GLY A 111 11.63 4.36 3.64
CA GLY A 111 10.90 4.17 2.39
C GLY A 111 11.77 4.33 1.15
N ARG A 112 12.80 5.19 1.22
CA ARG A 112 13.79 5.36 0.14
C ARG A 112 14.77 4.19 0.12
N GLU A 113 15.25 3.77 1.29
CA GLU A 113 16.10 2.56 1.40
C GLU A 113 15.39 1.34 0.78
N PHE A 114 14.10 1.17 1.06
CA PHE A 114 13.31 0.10 0.44
C PHE A 114 13.28 0.20 -1.09
N LEU A 115 13.14 1.41 -1.65
CA LEU A 115 13.16 1.62 -3.11
C LEU A 115 14.51 1.28 -3.75
N ASP A 116 15.60 1.38 -3.00
CA ASP A 116 16.95 1.08 -3.45
C ASP A 116 17.31 -0.42 -3.34
N LEU A 117 16.48 -1.22 -2.66
CA LEU A 117 16.66 -2.67 -2.58
C LEU A 117 16.46 -3.34 -3.96
N PRO A 118 17.15 -4.47 -4.21
CA PRO A 118 16.86 -5.31 -5.36
C PRO A 118 15.40 -5.74 -5.39
N ARG A 119 14.79 -5.78 -6.58
CA ARG A 119 13.36 -6.10 -6.76
C ARG A 119 12.92 -7.39 -6.07
N ARG A 120 13.73 -8.45 -6.16
CA ARG A 120 13.47 -9.72 -5.46
C ARG A 120 13.39 -9.55 -3.94
N THR A 121 14.27 -8.73 -3.37
CA THR A 121 14.25 -8.41 -1.94
C THR A 121 12.99 -7.64 -1.59
N GLN A 122 12.64 -6.62 -2.37
CA GLN A 122 11.38 -5.87 -2.20
C GLN A 122 10.17 -6.79 -2.21
N TRP A 123 10.12 -7.75 -3.15
CA TRP A 123 9.04 -8.71 -3.24
C TRP A 123 8.95 -9.61 -2.01
N ASN A 124 10.08 -10.16 -1.57
CA ASN A 124 10.15 -11.00 -0.37
C ASN A 124 9.67 -10.26 0.89
N HIS A 125 9.93 -8.95 1.02
CA HIS A 125 9.37 -8.15 2.11
C HIS A 125 7.84 -8.11 2.08
N ILE A 126 7.23 -7.94 0.90
CA ILE A 126 5.76 -7.92 0.76
C ILE A 126 5.18 -9.32 1.01
N LEU A 127 5.80 -10.37 0.51
CA LEU A 127 5.30 -11.75 0.64
C LEU A 127 5.16 -12.22 2.09
N ARG A 128 6.05 -11.78 2.99
CA ARG A 128 5.96 -12.08 4.44
C ARG A 128 4.66 -11.61 5.09
N TYR A 129 4.02 -10.61 4.50
CA TYR A 129 2.73 -10.09 4.95
C TYR A 129 1.52 -10.79 4.33
N ILE A 130 1.73 -11.70 3.40
CA ILE A 130 0.68 -12.50 2.77
C ILE A 130 0.76 -13.95 3.29
N TRP A 131 1.98 -14.49 3.39
CA TRP A 131 2.28 -15.80 3.94
C TRP A 131 3.26 -15.67 5.12
N PRO A 132 2.77 -15.36 6.33
CA PRO A 132 3.64 -15.36 7.50
C PRO A 132 4.14 -16.77 7.77
N GLU A 133 5.46 -16.93 7.92
CA GLU A 133 6.04 -18.17 8.46
C GLU A 133 5.50 -18.35 9.88
N LYS A 134 5.01 -19.56 10.17
CA LYS A 134 4.39 -19.93 11.46
C LYS A 134 5.39 -19.92 12.61
#